data_AF-A0A5M9P6W3-F1
#
_entry.id   AF-A0A5M9P6W3-F1
#
_cell.length_a   1.000
_cell.length_b   1.000
_cell.length_c   1.000
_cell.angle_alpha   90.00
_cell.angle_beta   90.00
_cell.angle_gamma   90.00
#
_symmetry.space_group_name_H-M   'P 1'
#
loop_
_entity.id
_entity.type
_entity.pdbx_description
1 polymer ?
#
loop_
_entity_poly.entity_id
_entity_poly.type
_entity_poly.pdbx_seq_one_letter_code
_entity_poly.pdbx_strand_id
1 'polypeptide(L)' 'MITMEMRTLKYQVMGKGMWITATVSRAVADKLALEYQSYGWPVEVCAAEQTLTFDLNAA' A
#
# COMPACT_ATOMS: atom_id res chain seq x y z
N MET A 1 -13.89 -16.85 5.56
CA MET A 1 -12.53 -16.28 5.54
C MET A 1 -12.41 -15.35 4.34
N ILE A 2 -12.25 -14.05 4.58
CA ILE A 2 -11.82 -13.09 3.55
C ILE A 2 -10.29 -13.00 3.66
N THR A 3 -9.59 -13.32 2.59
CA THR A 3 -8.14 -13.13 2.48
C THR A 3 -7.87 -11.76 1.85
N MET A 4 -7.09 -10.93 2.53
CA MET A 4 -6.64 -9.64 2.04
C MET A 4 -5.14 -9.70 1.74
N GLU A 5 -4.81 -9.49 0.46
CA GLU A 5 -3.42 -9.31 0.04
C GLU A 5 -2.92 -7.95 0.51
N MET A 6 -1.82 -7.96 1.26
CA MET A 6 -1.15 -6.74 1.68
C MET A 6 0.00 -6.40 0.73
N ARG A 7 0.27 -5.11 0.59
CA ARG A 7 1.38 -4.56 -0.19
C ARG A 7 2.03 -3.45 0.61
N THR A 8 3.34 -3.31 0.44
CA THR A 8 4.10 -2.22 1.04
C THR A 8 4.28 -1.14 -0.01
N LEU A 9 3.66 0.01 0.22
CA LEU A 9 3.80 1.22 -0.57
C LEU A 9 4.91 2.08 0.03
N LYS A 10 5.89 2.46 -0.78
CA LYS A 10 6.93 3.43 -0.44
C LYS A 10 6.79 4.66 -1.34
N TYR A 11 6.93 5.84 -0.79
CA TYR A 11 6.86 7.07 -1.58
C TYR A 11 7.68 8.21 -0.97
N GLN A 12 8.05 9.19 -1.80
CA GLN A 12 8.68 10.44 -1.35
C GLN A 12 7.81 11.64 -1.73
N VAL A 13 7.41 12.41 -0.72
CA VAL A 13 6.69 13.67 -0.92
C VAL A 13 7.55 14.63 -1.74
N MET A 14 7.06 15.06 -2.90
CA MET A 14 7.74 16.00 -3.80
C MET A 14 9.15 15.55 -4.26
N GLY A 15 9.47 14.26 -4.13
CA GLY A 15 10.81 13.72 -4.41
C GLY A 15 11.92 14.25 -3.50
N LYS A 16 11.58 14.83 -2.34
CA LYS A 16 12.56 15.38 -1.38
C LYS A 16 12.32 14.81 0.01
N GLY A 17 13.42 14.49 0.70
CA GLY A 17 13.36 14.01 2.08
C GLY A 17 13.23 12.50 2.22
N MET A 18 12.72 12.04 3.36
CA MET A 18 12.71 10.63 3.74
C MET A 18 11.60 9.86 3.01
N TRP A 19 11.92 8.61 2.64
CA TRP A 19 10.92 7.68 2.13
C TRP A 19 9.90 7.33 3.21
N ILE A 20 8.63 7.51 2.90
CA ILE A 20 7.52 7.08 3.74
C ILE A 20 7.12 5.68 3.30
N THR A 21 6.93 4.78 4.26
CA THR A 21 6.54 3.39 4.02
C THR A 21 5.22 3.09 4.71
N ALA A 22 4.27 2.50 3.99
CA ALA A 22 2.98 2.07 4.53
C ALA A 22 2.64 0.66 4.02
N THR A 23 2.17 -0.22 4.90
CA THR A 23 1.64 -1.53 4.51
C THR A 23 0.12 -1.46 4.51
N VAL A 24 -0.47 -1.59 3.33
CA VAL A 24 -1.91 -1.45 3.10
C VAL A 24 -2.42 -2.60 2.23
N SER A 25 -3.73 -2.72 2.04
CA SER A 25 -4.26 -3.71 1.10
C SER A 25 -3.80 -3.42 -0.32
N ARG A 26 -3.72 -4.45 -1.17
CA ARG A 26 -3.32 -4.30 -2.57
C ARG A 26 -4.13 -3.24 -3.32
N ALA A 27 -5.45 -3.26 -3.18
CA ALA A 27 -6.32 -2.30 -3.85
C ALA A 27 -6.02 -0.84 -3.43
N VAL A 28 -5.69 -0.63 -2.15
CA VAL A 28 -5.31 0.69 -1.64
C VAL A 28 -3.92 1.09 -2.14
N ALA A 29 -2.95 0.17 -2.12
CA ALA A 29 -1.59 0.43 -2.62
C ALA A 29 -1.60 0.85 -4.09
N ASP A 30 -2.36 0.13 -4.93
CA ASP A 30 -2.45 0.39 -6.36
C ASP A 30 -3.07 1.78 -6.64
N LYS A 31 -4.15 2.13 -5.90
CA LYS A 31 -4.81 3.43 -6.07
C LYS A 31 -3.96 4.60 -5.59
N LEU A 32 -3.34 4.48 -4.42
CA LEU A 32 -2.44 5.51 -3.89
C LEU A 32 -1.21 5.69 -4.78
N ALA A 33 -0.66 4.60 -5.34
CA ALA A 33 0.48 4.70 -6.22
C ALA A 33 0.17 5.52 -7.47
N LEU A 34 -0.99 5.28 -8.11
CA LEU A 34 -1.46 6.07 -9.25
C LEU A 34 -1.63 7.55 -8.89
N GLU A 35 -2.27 7.83 -7.76
CA GLU A 35 -2.50 9.20 -7.29
C GLU A 35 -1.17 9.93 -7.02
N TYR A 36 -0.25 9.30 -6.28
CA TYR A 36 1.04 9.92 -5.93
C TYR A 36 1.95 10.08 -7.15
N GLN A 37 1.94 9.14 -8.10
CA GLN A 37 2.63 9.31 -9.37
C GLN A 37 2.07 10.49 -10.17
N SER A 38 0.76 10.75 -10.12
CA SER A 38 0.15 11.91 -10.78
C SER A 38 0.64 13.25 -10.20
N TYR A 39 1.07 13.26 -8.92
CA TYR A 39 1.72 14.40 -8.28
C TYR A 39 3.22 14.51 -8.62
N GLY A 40 3.76 13.61 -9.44
CA GLY A 40 5.17 13.53 -9.79
C GLY A 40 6.06 12.99 -8.66
N TRP A 41 5.47 12.32 -7.67
CA TRP A 41 6.23 11.77 -6.54
C TRP A 41 6.86 10.43 -6.91
N PRO A 42 8.11 10.16 -6.49
CA PRO A 42 8.69 8.82 -6.56
C PRO A 42 7.89 7.86 -5.70
N VAL A 43 7.50 6.71 -6.28
CA VAL A 43 6.66 5.69 -5.63
C VAL A 43 7.15 4.29 -6.00
N GLU A 44 7.16 3.38 -5.02
CA GLU A 44 7.41 1.95 -5.21
C GLU A 44 6.32 1.11 -4.50
N VAL A 45 5.84 0.05 -5.15
CA VAL A 45 4.91 -0.92 -4.54
C VAL A 45 5.58 -2.28 -4.50
N CYS A 46 5.79 -2.80 -3.28
CA CYS A 46 6.40 -4.10 -3.04
C CYS A 46 5.35 -5.11 -2.55
N ALA A 47 5.59 -6.40 -2.78
CA ALA A 47 4.85 -7.45 -2.09
C ALA A 47 5.09 -7.32 -0.58
N ALA A 48 4.02 -7.30 0.22
CA ALA A 48 4.17 -7.48 1.66
C ALA A 48 4.27 -8.97 1.94
N GLU A 49 5.09 -9.36 2.91
CA GLU A 49 5.28 -10.77 3.29
C GLU A 49 4.07 -11.35 4.04
N GLN A 50 3.00 -10.56 4.25
CA GLN A 50 1.88 -10.89 5.12
C GLN A 50 0.57 -10.94 4.32
N THR A 51 -0.10 -12.08 4.37
CA THR A 51 -1.51 -12.20 3.95
C THR A 51 -2.36 -12.14 5.21
N LEU A 52 -3.28 -11.17 5.28
CA LEU A 52 -4.20 -11.06 6.41
C LEU A 52 -5.47 -11.83 6.09
N THR A 53 -5.82 -12.77 6.96
CA THR A 53 -7.06 -13.55 6.85
C THR A 53 -8.02 -13.08 7.92
N PHE A 54 -9.22 -12.66 7.51
CA PHE A 54 -10.28 -12.25 8.42
C PHE A 54 -11.41 -13.28 8.41
N ASP A 55 -11.85 -13.68 9.60
CA ASP A 55 -13.08 -14.44 9.75
C ASP A 55 -14.27 -13.48 9.85
N LEU A 56 -15.18 -13.55 8.89
CA LEU A 56 -16.51 -12.95 9.02
C LEU A 56 -17.27 -13.80 10.04
N ASN A 57 -17.18 -13.49 11.34
CA ASN A 57 -18.13 -13.90 12.36
C ASN A 57 -17.91 -13.12 13.66
N ALA A 58 -18.67 -12.04 13.82
CA ALA A 58 -19.14 -11.57 15.11
C ALA A 58 -20.55 -11.03 14.88
N ALA A 59 -21.50 -11.97 14.90
CA ALA A 59 -22.93 -11.71 14.94
C ALA A 59 -23.33 -11.12 16.29
#